data_AF-A0A1F3LKR4-F1
#
_entry.id   AF-A0A1F3LKR4-F1
#
_cell.length_a   1.000
_cell.length_b   1.000
_cell.length_c   1.000
_cell.angle_alpha   90.00
_cell.angle_beta   90.00
_cell.angle_gamma   90.00
#
_symmetry.space_group_name_H-M   'P 1'
#
loop_
_entity.id
_entity.type
_entity.pdbx_description
1 polymer ?
#
loop_
_entity_poly.entity_id
_entity_poly.type
_entity_poly.pdbx_seq_one_letter_code
_entity_poly.pdbx_strand_id
1 'polypeptide(L)'
;MIESKNRGRKESDFNFFKKSLKFIERLRNMNYKELGRSLISTMKNRITNPFFGALFFSWIIFHWKVIIYLFSSIEPDIKISRIESLKLSYSELIVYPVLSAFIIVFVYPLLGNLSHWVYEIYKTWRIKIDFNINKTAYLPIREAIELKSRIKEIEVEFNQFYNEKRDEIEEIRRDNYNKEKEVKMVIANLEKANNQISELEKTIQSKKHRISELADDLIKLQRLYDANKAVIRKKDERYYMFLNNLSALLLKLKDIDSVDFIGINELLKIEFEENIGILSQVENQLTNEERDFLQNFNRENAFTVLKADLKYDSKISKSLIDKKLLTSVNKVFILTQIGVFYLLFKDIAVHLK
;
A
#
# COMPACT_ATOMS: atom_id res chain seq x y z
N MET A 1 35.39 31.24 -131.29
CA MET A 1 34.95 30.29 -130.23
C MET A 1 36.10 29.53 -129.55
N ILE A 2 37.34 29.55 -130.07
CA ILE A 2 38.49 28.82 -129.50
C ILE A 2 39.27 29.63 -128.45
N GLU A 3 39.24 30.97 -128.50
CA GLU A 3 39.98 31.83 -127.55
C GLU A 3 39.36 31.92 -126.14
N SER A 4 38.03 31.76 -126.00
CA SER A 4 37.39 31.78 -124.67
C SER A 4 37.67 30.52 -123.86
N LYS A 5 37.86 29.37 -124.53
CA LYS A 5 38.13 28.08 -123.88
C LYS A 5 39.57 27.97 -123.33
N ASN A 6 40.53 28.68 -123.94
CA ASN A 6 41.92 28.71 -123.48
C ASN A 6 42.16 29.67 -122.31
N ARG A 7 41.35 30.72 -122.13
CA ARG A 7 41.45 31.61 -120.96
C ARG A 7 40.96 30.94 -119.67
N GLY A 8 39.81 30.25 -119.72
CA GLY A 8 39.25 29.56 -118.54
C GLY A 8 40.13 28.40 -118.02
N ARG A 9 40.88 27.72 -118.90
CA ARG A 9 41.80 26.64 -118.52
C ARG A 9 43.04 27.18 -117.79
N LYS A 10 43.63 28.28 -118.27
CA LYS A 10 44.76 28.95 -117.61
C LYS A 10 44.39 29.52 -116.23
N GLU A 11 43.16 30.00 -116.07
CA GLU A 11 42.70 30.57 -114.79
C GLU A 11 42.37 29.48 -113.74
N SER A 12 41.88 28.32 -114.18
CA SER A 12 41.74 27.11 -113.34
C SER A 12 43.09 26.59 -112.86
N ASP A 13 44.07 26.45 -113.77
CA ASP A 13 45.40 25.94 -113.43
C ASP A 13 46.15 26.89 -112.50
N PHE A 14 46.00 28.21 -112.72
CA PHE A 14 46.56 29.23 -111.84
C PHE A 14 45.92 29.23 -110.44
N ASN A 15 44.61 29.04 -110.34
CA ASN A 15 43.92 28.90 -109.05
C ASN A 15 44.30 27.61 -108.32
N PHE A 16 44.50 26.50 -109.05
CA PHE A 16 45.01 25.26 -108.48
C PHE A 16 46.43 25.44 -107.93
N PHE A 17 47.31 26.09 -108.68
CA PHE A 17 48.68 26.39 -108.27
C PHE A 17 48.74 27.32 -107.05
N LYS A 18 47.86 28.34 -107.02
CA LYS A 18 47.74 29.24 -105.87
C LYS A 18 47.23 28.51 -104.63
N LYS A 19 46.32 27.55 -104.79
CA LYS A 19 45.77 26.73 -103.69
C LYS A 19 46.80 25.72 -103.17
N SER A 20 47.59 25.10 -104.05
CA SER A 20 48.68 24.20 -103.66
C SER A 20 49.83 24.96 -102.99
N LEU A 21 50.20 26.15 -103.47
CA LEU A 21 51.16 27.04 -102.79
C LEU A 21 50.69 27.43 -101.39
N LYS A 22 49.41 27.83 -101.25
CA LYS A 22 48.83 28.17 -99.94
C LYS A 22 48.79 26.96 -98.99
N PHE A 23 48.67 25.75 -99.52
CA PHE A 23 48.73 24.52 -98.74
C PHE A 23 50.17 24.16 -98.33
N ILE A 24 51.14 24.30 -99.23
CA ILE A 24 52.57 24.11 -98.93
C ILE A 24 53.05 25.16 -97.91
N GLU A 25 52.58 26.39 -98.01
CA GLU A 25 52.90 27.46 -97.06
C GLU A 25 52.28 27.20 -95.68
N ARG A 26 51.06 26.61 -95.63
CA ARG A 26 50.46 26.12 -94.38
C ARG A 26 51.24 24.95 -93.77
N LEU A 27 51.74 24.01 -94.58
CA LEU A 27 52.55 22.90 -94.10
C LEU A 27 53.93 23.37 -93.60
N ARG A 28 54.55 24.34 -94.30
CA ARG A 28 55.83 24.94 -93.91
C ARG A 28 55.74 25.76 -92.62
N ASN A 29 54.60 26.41 -92.39
CA ASN A 29 54.34 27.21 -91.18
C ASN A 29 53.71 26.39 -90.06
N MET A 30 53.54 25.08 -90.24
CA MET A 30 52.99 24.19 -89.23
C MET A 30 54.04 23.94 -88.15
N ASN A 31 53.83 24.52 -86.96
CA ASN A 31 54.76 24.41 -85.86
C ASN A 31 54.76 22.97 -85.33
N TYR A 32 55.80 22.18 -85.64
CA TYR A 32 55.93 20.79 -85.19
C TYR A 32 55.79 20.62 -83.67
N LYS A 33 56.07 21.69 -82.89
CA LYS A 33 55.82 21.73 -81.44
C LYS A 33 54.34 21.70 -81.08
N GLU A 34 53.46 22.30 -81.87
CA GLU A 34 52.01 22.29 -81.65
C GLU A 34 51.39 20.93 -82.01
N LEU A 35 51.86 20.30 -83.10
CA LEU A 35 51.51 18.92 -83.41
C LEU A 35 51.96 17.95 -82.31
N GLY A 36 53.21 18.08 -81.85
CA GLY A 36 53.73 17.31 -80.72
C GLY A 36 52.89 17.51 -79.46
N ARG A 37 52.54 18.75 -79.11
CA ARG A 37 51.70 19.05 -77.94
C ARG A 37 50.28 18.49 -78.04
N SER A 38 49.66 18.54 -79.22
CA SER A 38 48.31 18.00 -79.46
C SER A 38 48.29 16.46 -79.43
N LEU A 39 49.32 15.81 -79.97
CA LEU A 39 49.50 14.36 -79.87
C LEU A 39 49.79 13.94 -78.43
N ILE A 40 50.67 14.66 -77.72
CA ILE A 40 50.98 14.41 -76.32
C ILE A 40 49.75 14.64 -75.43
N SER A 41 48.92 15.66 -75.66
CA SER A 41 47.71 15.88 -74.86
C SER A 41 46.66 14.79 -75.09
N THR A 42 46.52 14.33 -76.34
CA THR A 42 45.61 13.23 -76.69
C THR A 42 46.09 11.90 -76.14
N MET A 43 47.40 11.64 -76.21
CA MET A 43 48.03 10.49 -75.57
C MET A 43 47.90 10.55 -74.05
N LYS A 44 48.14 11.71 -73.42
CA LYS A 44 48.00 11.89 -71.96
C LYS A 44 46.60 11.56 -71.47
N ASN A 45 45.56 11.98 -72.20
CA ASN A 45 44.16 11.68 -71.88
C ASN A 45 43.73 10.21 -72.13
N ARG A 46 44.52 9.44 -72.89
CA ARG A 46 44.27 8.01 -73.16
C ARG A 46 45.16 7.10 -72.31
N ILE A 47 46.38 7.53 -71.98
CA ILE A 47 47.33 6.87 -71.07
C ILE A 47 46.86 6.98 -69.61
N THR A 48 45.99 7.94 -69.27
CA THR A 48 45.30 7.99 -67.97
C THR A 48 44.37 6.79 -67.74
N ASN A 49 44.01 6.04 -68.78
CA ASN A 49 43.38 4.74 -68.61
C ASN A 49 44.48 3.66 -68.45
N PRO A 50 44.58 3.02 -67.26
CA PRO A 50 45.60 2.01 -66.96
C PRO A 50 45.66 0.88 -67.99
N PHE A 51 44.52 0.52 -68.58
CA PHE A 51 44.43 -0.52 -69.60
C PHE A 51 45.08 -0.12 -70.91
N PHE A 52 44.90 1.12 -71.37
CA PHE A 52 45.55 1.59 -72.60
C PHE A 52 47.06 1.73 -72.43
N GLY A 53 47.51 2.20 -71.26
CA GLY A 53 48.94 2.21 -70.93
C GLY A 53 49.53 0.81 -70.95
N ALA A 54 48.92 -0.12 -70.20
CA ALA A 54 49.37 -1.51 -70.13
C ALA A 54 49.33 -2.21 -71.51
N LEU A 55 48.31 -1.95 -72.32
CA LEU A 55 48.17 -2.49 -73.68
C LEU A 55 49.25 -1.96 -74.61
N PHE A 56 49.52 -0.66 -74.56
CA PHE A 56 50.57 -0.04 -75.37
C PHE A 56 51.95 -0.61 -75.01
N PHE A 57 52.29 -0.69 -73.72
CA PHE A 57 53.56 -1.27 -73.27
C PHE A 57 53.64 -2.77 -73.57
N SER A 58 52.57 -3.52 -73.32
CA SER A 58 52.52 -4.94 -73.64
C SER A 58 52.72 -5.18 -75.15
N TRP A 59 52.08 -4.38 -76.00
CA TRP A 59 52.25 -4.46 -77.44
C TRP A 59 53.69 -4.18 -77.86
N ILE A 60 54.35 -3.16 -77.29
CA ILE A 60 55.78 -2.88 -77.53
C ILE A 60 56.67 -4.05 -77.10
N ILE A 61 56.39 -4.66 -75.95
CA ILE A 61 57.16 -5.80 -75.43
C ILE A 61 57.06 -7.01 -76.36
N PHE A 62 55.85 -7.34 -76.83
CA PHE A 62 55.65 -8.47 -77.76
C PHE A 62 56.15 -8.15 -79.18
N HIS A 63 56.11 -6.89 -79.61
CA HIS A 63 56.49 -6.45 -80.97
C HIS A 63 57.78 -5.64 -81.01
N TRP A 64 58.71 -5.89 -80.09
CA TRP A 64 59.95 -5.14 -79.97
C TRP A 64 60.78 -5.14 -81.26
N LYS A 65 60.74 -6.22 -82.06
CA LYS A 65 61.39 -6.30 -83.37
C LYS A 65 60.84 -5.28 -84.38
N VAL A 66 59.52 -5.07 -84.38
CA VAL A 66 58.85 -4.08 -85.26
C VAL A 66 59.30 -2.66 -84.89
N ILE A 67 59.37 -2.37 -83.58
CA ILE A 67 59.86 -1.09 -83.07
C ILE A 67 61.32 -0.87 -83.50
N ILE A 68 62.19 -1.86 -83.36
CA ILE A 68 63.59 -1.75 -83.79
C ILE A 68 63.70 -1.45 -85.28
N TYR A 69 62.95 -2.15 -86.14
CA TYR A 69 62.99 -1.89 -87.59
C TYR A 69 62.44 -0.50 -87.93
N LEU A 70 61.39 -0.05 -87.24
CA LEU A 70 60.80 1.28 -87.45
C LEU A 70 61.84 2.40 -87.21
N PHE A 71 62.61 2.29 -86.13
CA PHE A 71 63.64 3.27 -85.74
C PHE A 71 65.04 3.01 -86.30
N SER A 72 65.24 1.91 -87.05
CA SER A 72 66.51 1.65 -87.74
C SER A 72 66.78 2.68 -88.85
N SER A 73 68.04 2.86 -89.27
CA SER A 73 68.41 3.78 -90.37
C SER A 73 68.32 3.16 -91.77
N ILE A 74 67.55 2.08 -91.91
CA ILE A 74 67.39 1.32 -93.17
C ILE A 74 66.48 2.07 -94.15
N GLU A 75 66.70 1.90 -95.46
CA GLU A 75 65.81 2.45 -96.50
C GLU A 75 64.34 1.98 -96.31
N PRO A 76 63.34 2.85 -96.57
CA PRO A 76 61.93 2.55 -96.31
C PRO A 76 61.43 1.23 -96.93
N ASP A 77 61.83 0.93 -98.16
CA ASP A 77 61.37 -0.26 -98.89
C ASP A 77 61.89 -1.55 -98.23
N ILE A 78 63.14 -1.52 -97.75
CA ILE A 78 63.75 -2.63 -97.03
C ILE A 78 63.11 -2.78 -95.64
N LYS A 79 62.74 -1.69 -94.95
CA LYS A 79 62.03 -1.76 -93.66
C LYS A 79 60.68 -2.45 -93.78
N ILE A 80 59.90 -2.09 -94.79
CA ILE A 80 58.56 -2.66 -95.02
C ILE A 80 58.69 -4.16 -95.30
N SER A 81 59.59 -4.55 -96.21
CA SER A 81 59.84 -5.96 -96.53
C SER A 81 60.28 -6.78 -95.30
N ARG A 82 61.12 -6.20 -94.42
CA ARG A 82 61.55 -6.86 -93.18
C ARG A 82 60.41 -7.02 -92.18
N ILE A 83 59.53 -6.03 -92.02
CA ILE A 83 58.36 -6.12 -91.15
C ILE A 83 57.37 -7.16 -91.68
N GLU A 84 57.11 -7.18 -92.99
CA GLU A 84 56.24 -8.19 -93.63
C GLU A 84 56.78 -9.61 -93.49
N SER A 85 58.11 -9.77 -93.51
CA SER A 85 58.76 -11.08 -93.33
C SER A 85 58.61 -11.68 -91.92
N LEU A 86 58.19 -10.89 -90.93
CA LEU A 86 57.98 -11.36 -89.55
C LEU A 86 56.78 -12.30 -89.41
N LYS A 87 55.88 -12.36 -90.40
CA LYS A 87 54.71 -13.27 -90.45
C LYS A 87 53.94 -13.33 -89.12
N LEU A 88 53.67 -12.16 -88.53
CA LEU A 88 52.96 -12.08 -87.25
C LEU A 88 51.54 -12.65 -87.38
N SER A 89 51.21 -13.61 -86.53
CA SER A 89 49.86 -14.15 -86.44
C SER A 89 48.91 -13.13 -85.78
N TYR A 90 47.60 -13.24 -86.06
CA TYR A 90 46.59 -12.38 -85.42
C TYR A 90 46.63 -12.47 -83.88
N SER A 91 46.92 -13.67 -83.36
CA SER A 91 47.09 -13.91 -81.93
C SER A 91 48.28 -13.17 -81.33
N GLU A 92 49.42 -13.15 -82.00
CA GLU A 92 50.60 -12.42 -81.55
C GLU A 92 50.39 -10.92 -81.62
N LEU A 93 49.72 -10.45 -82.68
CA LEU A 93 49.51 -9.03 -82.92
C LEU A 93 48.56 -8.37 -81.92
N ILE A 94 47.48 -9.07 -81.55
CA ILE A 94 46.38 -8.48 -80.79
C ILE A 94 46.09 -9.26 -79.51
N VAL A 95 45.97 -10.58 -79.57
CA VAL A 95 45.48 -11.38 -78.43
C VAL A 95 46.48 -11.39 -77.25
N TYR A 96 47.76 -11.65 -77.50
CA TYR A 96 48.76 -11.69 -76.43
C TYR A 96 48.98 -10.33 -75.74
N PRO A 97 49.12 -9.21 -76.47
CA PRO A 97 49.18 -7.89 -75.84
C PRO A 97 47.93 -7.54 -75.03
N VAL A 98 46.74 -7.85 -75.54
CA VAL A 98 45.46 -7.58 -74.84
C VAL A 98 45.33 -8.42 -73.57
N LEU A 99 45.66 -9.72 -73.64
CA LEU A 99 45.59 -10.60 -72.48
C LEU A 99 46.62 -10.24 -71.42
N SER A 100 47.85 -9.90 -71.82
CA SER A 100 48.89 -9.46 -70.90
C SER A 100 48.55 -8.11 -70.25
N ALA A 101 47.99 -7.16 -71.00
CA ALA A 101 47.50 -5.90 -70.44
C ALA A 101 46.38 -6.13 -69.42
N PHE A 102 45.46 -7.05 -69.71
CA PHE A 102 44.42 -7.47 -68.78
C PHE A 102 45.01 -8.05 -67.50
N ILE A 103 45.95 -8.99 -67.61
CA ILE A 103 46.62 -9.58 -66.44
C ILE A 103 47.33 -8.49 -65.62
N ILE A 104 48.08 -7.59 -66.26
CA ILE A 104 48.79 -6.52 -65.55
C ILE A 104 47.82 -5.57 -64.84
N VAL A 105 46.72 -5.19 -65.46
CA VAL A 105 45.79 -4.22 -64.86
C VAL A 105 44.92 -4.83 -63.77
N PHE A 106 44.51 -6.09 -63.91
CA PHE A 106 43.60 -6.71 -62.96
C PHE A 106 44.30 -7.56 -61.90
N VAL A 107 45.36 -8.30 -62.25
CA VAL A 107 46.04 -9.21 -61.32
C VAL A 107 47.04 -8.47 -60.44
N TYR A 108 47.74 -7.46 -60.96
CA TYR A 108 48.74 -6.73 -60.19
C TYR A 108 48.15 -6.01 -58.95
N PRO A 109 47.01 -5.29 -59.04
CA PRO A 109 46.39 -4.70 -57.85
C PRO A 109 45.90 -5.75 -56.84
N LEU A 110 45.43 -6.90 -57.33
CA LEU A 110 45.02 -8.01 -56.45
C LEU A 110 46.20 -8.57 -55.66
N LEU A 111 47.35 -8.76 -56.28
CA LEU A 111 48.58 -9.17 -55.60
C LEU A 111 49.07 -8.12 -54.60
N GLY A 112 48.96 -6.83 -54.93
CA GLY A 112 49.28 -5.73 -54.03
C GLY A 112 48.38 -5.72 -52.78
N ASN A 113 47.06 -5.86 -52.97
CA ASN A 113 46.10 -5.93 -51.88
C ASN A 113 46.30 -7.18 -51.01
N LEU A 114 46.60 -8.33 -51.63
CA LEU A 114 46.91 -9.55 -50.91
C LEU A 114 48.17 -9.38 -50.05
N SER A 115 49.23 -8.78 -50.60
CA SER A 115 50.46 -8.51 -49.86
C SER A 115 50.21 -7.57 -48.66
N HIS A 116 49.44 -6.51 -48.85
CA HIS A 116 49.06 -5.59 -47.78
C HIS A 116 48.23 -6.29 -46.68
N TRP A 117 47.27 -7.12 -47.08
CA TRP A 117 46.44 -7.87 -46.13
C TRP A 117 47.28 -8.85 -45.28
N VAL A 118 48.20 -9.58 -45.92
CA VAL A 118 49.15 -10.46 -45.21
C VAL A 118 50.01 -9.67 -44.23
N TYR A 119 50.47 -8.47 -44.62
CA TYR A 119 51.27 -7.60 -43.76
C TYR A 119 50.51 -7.13 -42.50
N GLU A 120 49.26 -6.70 -42.62
CA GLU A 120 48.46 -6.25 -41.47
C GLU A 120 48.11 -7.38 -40.49
N ILE A 121 47.87 -8.59 -41.01
CA ILE A 121 47.71 -9.79 -40.17
C ILE A 121 48.99 -10.07 -39.40
N TYR A 122 50.14 -10.07 -40.08
CA TYR A 122 51.43 -10.32 -39.46
C TYR A 122 51.74 -9.29 -38.37
N LYS A 123 51.49 -8.01 -38.63
CA LYS A 123 51.68 -6.92 -37.67
C LYS A 123 50.84 -7.11 -36.42
N THR A 124 49.55 -7.42 -36.58
CA THR A 124 48.63 -7.66 -35.45
C THR A 124 49.04 -8.88 -34.64
N TRP A 125 49.45 -9.96 -35.32
CA TRP A 125 49.92 -11.19 -34.68
C TRP A 125 51.21 -10.95 -33.89
N ARG A 126 52.17 -10.22 -34.47
CA ARG A 126 53.43 -9.86 -33.81
C ARG A 126 53.19 -9.04 -32.54
N ILE A 127 52.31 -8.03 -32.58
CA ILE A 127 51.98 -7.21 -31.40
C ILE A 127 51.42 -8.09 -30.27
N LYS A 128 50.53 -9.04 -30.58
CA LYS A 128 49.97 -9.96 -29.58
C LYS A 128 51.03 -10.86 -28.95
N ILE A 129 51.96 -11.36 -29.77
CA ILE A 129 53.08 -12.18 -29.27
C ILE A 129 54.02 -11.34 -28.41
N ASP A 130 54.41 -10.15 -28.87
CA ASP A 130 55.31 -9.26 -28.13
C ASP A 130 54.69 -8.83 -26.79
N PHE A 131 53.37 -8.58 -26.73
CA PHE A 131 52.65 -8.31 -25.48
C PHE A 131 52.69 -9.52 -24.53
N ASN A 132 52.46 -10.73 -25.04
CA ASN A 132 52.40 -11.94 -24.23
C ASN A 132 53.79 -12.36 -23.69
N ILE A 133 54.85 -12.16 -24.48
CA ILE A 133 56.22 -12.53 -24.11
C ILE A 133 56.84 -11.48 -23.19
N ASN A 134 56.78 -10.20 -23.57
CA ASN A 134 57.58 -9.18 -22.88
C ASN A 134 56.82 -8.51 -21.73
N LYS A 135 55.49 -8.70 -21.60
CA LYS A 135 54.60 -8.07 -20.60
C LYS A 135 54.74 -6.54 -20.45
N THR A 136 55.46 -5.90 -21.38
CA THR A 136 55.91 -4.51 -21.36
C THR A 136 55.58 -3.81 -22.67
N ALA A 137 54.77 -4.43 -23.53
CA ALA A 137 54.41 -3.81 -24.80
C ALA A 137 53.70 -2.48 -24.53
N TYR A 138 54.28 -1.42 -25.09
CA TYR A 138 53.80 -0.06 -24.95
C TYR A 138 52.43 0.06 -25.60
N LEU A 139 51.43 0.41 -24.79
CA LEU A 139 50.12 0.79 -25.31
C LEU A 139 50.31 2.08 -26.14
N PRO A 140 49.92 2.11 -27.42
CA PRO A 140 49.94 3.32 -28.23
C PRO A 140 49.27 4.47 -27.47
N ILE A 141 49.85 5.67 -27.52
CA ILE A 141 49.38 6.83 -26.75
C ILE A 141 47.88 7.10 -26.91
N ARG A 142 47.31 6.84 -28.10
CA ARG A 142 45.89 6.99 -28.39
C ARG A 142 45.03 6.00 -27.63
N GLU A 143 45.42 4.73 -27.62
CA GLU A 143 44.72 3.67 -26.87
C GLU A 143 44.85 3.89 -25.37
N ALA A 144 45.98 4.42 -24.89
CA ALA A 144 46.16 4.80 -23.49
C ALA A 144 45.26 5.98 -23.07
N ILE A 145 45.11 6.99 -23.93
CA ILE A 145 44.19 8.11 -23.70
C ILE A 145 42.75 7.61 -23.65
N GLU A 146 42.34 6.77 -24.62
CA GLU A 146 40.98 6.21 -24.66
C GLU A 146 40.68 5.35 -23.42
N LEU A 147 41.62 4.48 -23.03
CA LEU A 147 41.49 3.66 -21.83
C LEU A 147 41.35 4.52 -20.57
N LYS A 148 42.14 5.60 -20.45
CA LYS A 148 42.05 6.52 -19.31
C LYS A 148 40.70 7.25 -19.28
N SER A 149 40.19 7.68 -20.44
CA SER A 149 38.85 8.29 -20.52
C SER A 149 37.76 7.32 -20.06
N ARG A 150 37.81 6.05 -20.51
CA ARG A 150 36.87 5.01 -20.06
C ARG A 150 36.96 4.74 -18.57
N ILE A 151 38.16 4.67 -18.01
CA ILE A 151 38.34 4.50 -16.56
C ILE A 151 37.70 5.67 -15.80
N LYS A 152 37.87 6.90 -16.29
CA LYS A 152 37.27 8.08 -15.68
C LYS A 152 35.74 8.07 -15.79
N GLU A 153 35.19 7.65 -16.92
CA GLU A 153 33.73 7.48 -17.09
C GLU A 153 33.18 6.46 -16.09
N ILE A 154 33.82 5.29 -16.00
CA ILE A 154 33.45 4.24 -15.04
C ILE A 154 33.55 4.76 -13.60
N GLU A 155 34.57 5.54 -13.27
CA GLU A 155 34.74 6.13 -11.93
C GLU A 155 33.61 7.13 -11.62
N VAL A 156 33.19 7.94 -12.58
CA VAL A 156 32.06 8.86 -12.42
C VAL A 156 30.75 8.08 -12.24
N GLU A 157 30.48 7.10 -13.09
CA GLU A 157 29.28 6.25 -12.99
C GLU A 157 29.25 5.49 -11.67
N PHE A 158 30.38 4.92 -11.24
CA PHE A 158 30.51 4.22 -9.97
C PHE A 158 30.25 5.16 -8.79
N ASN A 159 30.83 6.36 -8.79
CA ASN A 159 30.62 7.34 -7.72
C ASN A 159 29.17 7.82 -7.67
N GLN A 160 28.53 8.02 -8.83
CA GLN A 160 27.13 8.37 -8.90
C GLN A 160 26.25 7.25 -8.32
N PHE A 161 26.44 6.01 -8.79
CA PHE A 161 25.73 4.84 -8.27
C PHE A 161 25.96 4.64 -6.77
N TYR A 162 27.20 4.83 -6.30
CA TYR A 162 27.55 4.72 -4.88
C TYR A 162 26.82 5.76 -4.04
N ASN A 163 26.77 7.02 -4.50
CA ASN A 163 26.06 8.09 -3.80
C ASN A 163 24.55 7.86 -3.79
N GLU A 164 23.96 7.47 -4.93
CA GLU A 164 22.53 7.12 -5.01
C GLU A 164 22.17 6.00 -4.02
N LYS A 165 22.99 4.94 -3.96
CA LYS A 165 22.77 3.84 -3.00
C LYS A 165 23.00 4.24 -1.56
N ARG A 166 23.94 5.14 -1.30
CA ARG A 166 24.14 5.70 0.03
C ARG A 166 22.93 6.52 0.47
N ASP A 167 22.39 7.36 -0.40
CA ASP A 167 21.22 8.19 -0.11
C ASP A 167 19.97 7.33 0.14
N GLU A 168 19.77 6.27 -0.67
CA GLU A 168 18.70 5.28 -0.49
C GLU A 168 18.83 4.57 0.88
N ILE A 169 20.04 4.18 1.28
CA ILE A 169 20.29 3.58 2.61
C ILE A 169 19.94 4.56 3.73
N GLU A 170 20.32 5.83 3.61
CA GLU A 170 20.02 6.86 4.63
C GLU A 170 18.53 7.20 4.69
N GLU A 171 17.81 7.14 3.56
CA GLU A 171 16.35 7.26 3.54
C GLU A 171 15.68 6.08 4.24
N ILE A 172 16.07 4.84 3.90
CA ILE A 172 15.54 3.63 4.55
C ILE A 172 15.84 3.63 6.05
N ARG A 173 17.02 4.07 6.46
CA ARG A 173 17.37 4.21 7.90
C ARG A 173 16.46 5.21 8.61
N ARG A 174 16.17 6.35 7.98
CA ARG A 174 15.25 7.35 8.54
C ARG A 174 13.82 6.82 8.63
N ASP A 175 13.34 6.14 7.59
CA ASP A 175 12.01 5.52 7.60
C ASP A 175 11.90 4.43 8.68
N ASN A 176 12.88 3.54 8.79
CA ASN A 176 12.93 2.53 9.84
C ASN A 176 12.96 3.16 11.24
N TYR A 177 13.75 4.21 11.45
CA TYR A 177 13.77 4.93 12.73
C TYR A 177 12.40 5.53 13.09
N ASN A 178 11.71 6.12 12.11
CA ASN A 178 10.37 6.67 12.31
C ASN A 178 9.36 5.57 12.63
N LYS A 179 9.38 4.45 11.88
CA LYS A 179 8.53 3.29 12.13
C LYS A 179 8.79 2.66 13.50
N GLU A 180 10.04 2.54 13.94
CA GLU A 180 10.36 2.07 15.29
C GLU A 180 9.77 2.98 16.37
N LYS A 181 9.80 4.30 16.16
CA LYS A 181 9.20 5.27 17.08
C LYS A 181 7.67 5.13 17.10
N GLU A 182 7.04 4.96 15.95
CA GLU A 182 5.59 4.70 15.86
C GLU A 182 5.20 3.41 16.57
N VAL A 183 5.92 2.32 16.34
CA VAL A 183 5.70 1.03 17.02
C VAL A 183 5.82 1.19 18.54
N LYS A 184 6.84 1.89 19.03
CA LYS A 184 6.99 2.17 20.47
C LYS A 184 5.82 2.96 21.04
N MET A 185 5.31 3.96 20.32
CA MET A 185 4.12 4.71 20.73
C MET A 185 2.87 3.84 20.76
N VAL A 186 2.68 2.98 19.76
CA VAL A 186 1.56 2.03 19.70
C VAL A 186 1.63 1.04 20.86
N ILE A 187 2.81 0.48 21.16
CA ILE A 187 3.00 -0.42 22.31
C ILE A 187 2.64 0.29 23.62
N ALA A 188 3.13 1.52 23.84
CA ALA A 188 2.80 2.28 25.05
C ALA A 188 1.29 2.58 25.17
N ASN A 189 0.61 2.82 24.04
CA ASN A 189 -0.84 3.02 24.02
C ASN A 189 -1.61 1.72 24.28
N LEU A 190 -1.14 0.59 23.75
CA LEU A 190 -1.70 -0.74 24.03
C LEU A 190 -1.57 -1.10 25.51
N GLU A 191 -0.41 -0.84 26.12
CA GLU A 191 -0.20 -1.05 27.56
C GLU A 191 -1.16 -0.20 28.40
N LYS A 192 -1.36 1.07 28.05
CA LYS A 192 -2.34 1.94 28.71
C LYS A 192 -3.77 1.42 28.58
N ALA A 193 -4.18 1.03 27.37
CA ALA A 193 -5.50 0.47 27.13
C ALA A 193 -5.71 -0.84 27.89
N ASN A 194 -4.69 -1.70 27.95
CA ASN A 194 -4.76 -2.96 28.68
C ASN A 194 -4.89 -2.75 30.20
N ASN A 195 -4.19 -1.75 30.75
CA ASN A 195 -4.35 -1.37 32.15
C ASN A 195 -5.77 -0.86 32.44
N GLN A 196 -6.34 -0.04 31.55
CA GLN A 196 -7.72 0.42 31.66
C GLN A 196 -8.73 -0.74 31.59
N ILE A 197 -8.51 -1.70 30.70
CA ILE A 197 -9.34 -2.92 30.62
C ILE A 197 -9.27 -3.69 31.95
N SER A 198 -8.08 -3.89 32.50
CA SER A 198 -7.90 -4.59 33.78
C SER A 198 -8.61 -3.88 34.94
N GLU A 199 -8.58 -2.54 34.99
CA GLU A 199 -9.32 -1.75 35.97
C GLU A 199 -10.85 -1.86 35.81
N LEU A 200 -11.32 -1.83 34.56
CA LEU A 200 -12.73 -2.04 34.25
C LEU A 200 -13.20 -3.44 34.62
N GLU A 201 -12.40 -4.47 34.38
CA GLU A 201 -12.70 -5.85 34.77
C GLU A 201 -12.85 -6.00 36.28
N LYS A 202 -11.94 -5.42 37.07
CA LYS A 202 -12.05 -5.37 38.54
C LYS A 202 -13.33 -4.66 38.98
N THR A 203 -13.66 -3.55 38.31
CA THR A 203 -14.88 -2.80 38.61
C THR A 203 -16.13 -3.63 38.29
N ILE A 204 -16.17 -4.31 37.15
CA ILE A 204 -17.27 -5.21 36.76
C ILE A 204 -17.40 -6.35 37.78
N GLN A 205 -16.30 -6.96 38.21
CA GLN A 205 -16.32 -8.02 39.21
C GLN A 205 -16.88 -7.54 40.55
N SER A 206 -16.46 -6.36 41.03
CA SER A 206 -16.99 -5.77 42.26
C SER A 206 -18.49 -5.45 42.16
N LYS A 207 -18.95 -4.89 41.03
CA LYS A 207 -20.37 -4.60 40.79
C LYS A 207 -21.19 -5.88 40.69
N LYS A 208 -20.67 -6.92 40.05
CA LYS A 208 -21.32 -8.24 39.98
C LYS A 208 -21.50 -8.85 41.37
N HIS A 209 -20.49 -8.75 42.23
CA HIS A 209 -20.60 -9.19 43.62
C HIS A 209 -21.69 -8.41 44.36
N ARG A 210 -21.72 -7.08 44.23
CA ARG A 210 -22.76 -6.24 44.85
C ARG A 210 -24.17 -6.55 44.37
N ILE A 211 -24.35 -6.84 43.07
CA ILE A 211 -25.62 -7.28 42.51
C ILE A 211 -26.06 -8.61 43.14
N SER A 212 -25.14 -9.55 43.36
CA SER A 212 -25.42 -10.81 44.05
C SER A 212 -25.91 -10.58 45.48
N GLU A 213 -25.21 -9.74 46.25
CA GLU A 213 -25.63 -9.39 47.62
C GLU A 213 -27.03 -8.77 47.66
N LEU A 214 -27.31 -7.82 46.76
CA LEU A 214 -28.61 -7.18 46.65
C LEU A 214 -29.72 -8.16 46.25
N ALA A 215 -29.41 -9.14 45.39
CA ALA A 215 -30.35 -10.19 45.02
C ALA A 215 -30.69 -11.08 46.24
N ASP A 216 -29.70 -11.45 47.04
CA ASP A 216 -29.90 -12.22 48.28
C ASP A 216 -30.75 -11.44 49.29
N ASP A 217 -30.51 -10.14 49.44
CA ASP A 217 -31.29 -9.28 50.34
C ASP A 217 -32.73 -9.09 49.84
N LEU A 218 -32.96 -8.98 48.53
CA LEU A 218 -34.31 -8.98 47.95
C LEU A 218 -35.06 -10.28 48.25
N ILE A 219 -34.39 -11.44 48.16
CA ILE A 219 -34.99 -12.73 48.53
C ILE A 219 -35.38 -12.74 50.01
N LYS A 220 -34.53 -12.22 50.91
CA LYS A 220 -34.85 -12.10 52.34
C LYS A 220 -36.05 -11.20 52.58
N LEU A 221 -36.07 -10.01 51.97
CA LEU A 221 -37.19 -9.06 52.09
C LEU A 221 -38.50 -9.66 51.57
N GLN A 222 -38.46 -10.39 50.46
CA GLN A 222 -39.63 -11.09 49.94
C GLN A 222 -40.18 -12.11 50.94
N ARG A 223 -39.31 -12.92 51.57
CA ARG A 223 -39.71 -13.87 52.62
C ARG A 223 -40.34 -13.16 53.82
N LEU A 224 -39.76 -12.05 54.27
CA LEU A 224 -40.30 -11.24 55.38
C LEU A 224 -41.67 -10.64 55.02
N TYR A 225 -41.84 -10.16 53.80
CA TYR A 225 -43.12 -9.65 53.32
C TYR A 225 -44.20 -10.75 53.30
N ASP A 226 -43.87 -11.93 52.76
CA ASP A 226 -44.80 -13.06 52.70
C ASP A 226 -45.17 -13.57 54.11
N ALA A 227 -44.21 -13.60 55.03
CA ALA A 227 -44.44 -13.89 56.45
C ALA A 227 -45.39 -12.86 57.10
N ASN A 228 -45.12 -11.57 56.93
CA ASN A 228 -45.97 -10.50 57.46
C ASN A 228 -47.39 -10.57 56.89
N LYS A 229 -47.54 -10.85 55.59
CA LYS A 229 -48.84 -11.03 54.95
C LYS A 229 -49.62 -12.20 55.55
N ALA A 230 -48.95 -13.30 55.87
CA ALA A 230 -49.57 -14.44 56.54
C ALA A 230 -50.02 -14.10 57.97
N VAL A 231 -49.23 -13.32 58.71
CA VAL A 231 -49.60 -12.82 60.05
C VAL A 231 -50.83 -11.93 59.98
N ILE A 232 -50.90 -11.00 59.03
CA ILE A 232 -52.06 -10.10 58.85
C ILE A 232 -53.32 -10.91 58.56
N ARG A 233 -53.27 -11.88 57.63
CA ARG A 233 -54.43 -12.75 57.34
C ARG A 233 -54.94 -13.49 58.57
N LYS A 234 -54.04 -14.08 59.37
CA LYS A 234 -54.42 -14.74 60.62
C LYS A 234 -55.04 -13.77 61.64
N LYS A 235 -54.58 -12.52 61.69
CA LYS A 235 -55.18 -11.47 62.53
C LYS A 235 -56.58 -11.12 62.05
N ASP A 236 -56.78 -10.95 60.75
CA ASP A 236 -58.08 -10.64 60.16
C ASP A 236 -59.10 -11.75 60.43
N GLU A 237 -58.75 -13.02 60.16
CA GLU A 237 -59.59 -14.19 60.46
C GLU A 237 -60.03 -14.21 61.92
N ARG A 238 -59.09 -13.93 62.84
CA ARG A 238 -59.37 -13.91 64.27
C ARG A 238 -60.22 -12.72 64.69
N TYR A 239 -60.04 -11.56 64.06
CA TYR A 239 -60.90 -10.40 64.29
C TYR A 239 -62.35 -10.70 63.89
N TYR A 240 -62.57 -11.36 62.74
CA TYR A 240 -63.90 -11.82 62.35
C TYR A 240 -64.48 -12.87 63.31
N MET A 241 -63.67 -13.81 63.81
CA MET A 241 -64.11 -14.74 64.86
C MET A 241 -64.53 -14.01 66.14
N PHE A 242 -63.74 -13.03 66.57
CA PHE A 242 -64.06 -12.21 67.74
C PHE A 242 -65.37 -11.44 67.56
N LEU A 243 -65.57 -10.76 66.41
CA LEU A 243 -66.82 -10.06 66.11
C LEU A 243 -68.04 -11.00 66.09
N ASN A 244 -67.89 -12.20 65.55
CA ASN A 244 -68.95 -13.20 65.56
C ASN A 244 -69.29 -13.65 66.99
N ASN A 245 -68.30 -13.95 67.81
CA ASN A 245 -68.51 -14.31 69.22
C ASN A 245 -69.18 -13.17 70.01
N LEU A 246 -68.73 -11.94 69.79
CA LEU A 246 -69.31 -10.75 70.41
C LEU A 246 -70.77 -10.55 69.99
N SER A 247 -71.10 -10.76 68.71
CA SER A 247 -72.48 -10.69 68.22
C SER A 247 -73.37 -11.76 68.86
N ALA A 248 -72.85 -12.98 69.02
CA ALA A 248 -73.56 -14.08 69.68
C ALA A 248 -73.77 -13.80 71.17
N LEU A 249 -72.80 -13.16 71.82
CA LEU A 249 -72.89 -12.75 73.23
C LEU A 249 -73.91 -11.62 73.40
N LEU A 250 -73.91 -10.61 72.51
CA LEU A 250 -74.92 -9.54 72.51
C LEU A 250 -76.33 -10.07 72.27
N LEU A 251 -76.50 -11.08 71.42
CA LEU A 251 -77.77 -11.79 71.23
C LEU A 251 -78.23 -12.49 72.52
N LYS A 252 -77.32 -13.19 73.21
CA LYS A 252 -77.63 -13.83 74.51
C LYS A 252 -77.99 -12.81 75.59
N LEU A 253 -77.34 -11.64 75.60
CA LEU A 253 -77.62 -10.56 76.55
C LEU A 253 -78.97 -9.87 76.31
N LYS A 254 -79.49 -9.92 75.07
CA LYS A 254 -80.80 -9.35 74.71
C LYS A 254 -81.97 -10.13 75.34
N ASP A 255 -81.76 -11.41 75.67
CA ASP A 255 -82.76 -12.28 76.28
C ASP A 255 -82.71 -12.28 77.83
N ILE A 256 -81.88 -11.42 78.44
CA ILE A 256 -81.78 -11.29 79.90
C ILE A 256 -82.62 -10.09 80.37
N ASP A 257 -83.81 -10.37 80.90
CA ASP A 257 -84.63 -9.37 81.58
C ASP A 257 -83.99 -8.93 82.91
N SER A 258 -83.56 -7.67 82.92
CA SER A 258 -83.17 -6.81 84.05
C SER A 258 -82.37 -7.42 85.22
N VAL A 259 -81.14 -6.91 85.35
CA VAL A 259 -80.28 -6.91 86.56
C VAL A 259 -79.58 -8.23 86.88
N ASP A 260 -78.52 -8.55 86.13
CA ASP A 260 -77.35 -9.18 86.74
C ASP A 260 -76.03 -8.65 86.16
N PHE A 261 -75.64 -7.46 86.61
CA PHE A 261 -74.41 -6.79 86.22
C PHE A 261 -73.15 -7.57 86.65
N ILE A 262 -73.26 -8.48 87.62
CA ILE A 262 -72.14 -9.26 88.15
C ILE A 262 -71.82 -10.41 87.18
N GLY A 263 -72.83 -11.12 86.69
CA GLY A 263 -72.67 -12.18 85.69
C GLY A 263 -72.09 -11.68 84.36
N ILE A 264 -72.48 -10.50 83.91
CA ILE A 264 -71.93 -9.87 82.70
C ILE A 264 -70.44 -9.51 82.88
N ASN A 265 -70.06 -9.04 84.07
CA ASN A 265 -68.69 -8.65 84.36
C ASN A 265 -67.75 -9.87 84.51
N GLU A 266 -68.24 -10.99 85.07
CA GLU A 266 -67.49 -12.25 85.10
C GLU A 266 -67.35 -12.88 83.72
N LEU A 267 -68.41 -12.89 82.90
CA LEU A 267 -68.34 -13.38 81.51
C LEU A 267 -67.36 -12.57 80.67
N LEU A 268 -67.42 -11.24 80.75
CA LEU A 268 -66.46 -10.38 80.06
C LEU A 268 -65.04 -10.61 80.55
N LYS A 269 -64.84 -10.84 81.86
CA LYS A 269 -63.51 -11.09 82.43
C LYS A 269 -62.93 -12.43 81.96
N ILE A 270 -63.72 -13.49 81.92
CA ILE A 270 -63.29 -14.82 81.44
C ILE A 270 -62.89 -14.72 79.97
N GLU A 271 -63.74 -14.11 79.14
CA GLU A 271 -63.45 -13.95 77.71
C GLU A 271 -62.24 -13.03 77.49
N PHE A 272 -62.03 -12.03 78.36
CA PHE A 272 -60.84 -11.18 78.34
C PHE A 272 -59.56 -11.92 78.70
N GLU A 273 -59.60 -12.76 79.73
CA GLU A 273 -58.44 -13.53 80.19
C GLU A 273 -58.06 -14.62 79.17
N GLU A 274 -59.03 -15.28 78.53
CA GLU A 274 -58.76 -16.20 77.41
C GLU A 274 -58.11 -15.48 76.23
N ASN A 275 -58.62 -14.31 75.84
CA ASN A 275 -58.05 -13.53 74.74
C ASN A 275 -56.62 -13.03 75.06
N ILE A 276 -56.34 -12.65 76.32
CA ILE A 276 -54.98 -12.29 76.76
C ILE A 276 -54.04 -13.50 76.75
N GLY A 277 -54.51 -14.67 77.20
CA GLY A 277 -53.75 -15.92 77.18
C GLY A 277 -53.35 -16.30 75.75
N ILE A 278 -54.27 -16.18 74.79
CA ILE A 278 -54.02 -16.51 73.38
C ILE A 278 -53.04 -15.52 72.74
N LEU A 279 -53.10 -14.23 73.07
CA LEU A 279 -52.15 -13.23 72.58
C LEU A 279 -50.73 -13.50 73.06
N SER A 280 -50.57 -13.96 74.31
CA SER A 280 -49.26 -14.37 74.84
C SER A 280 -48.69 -15.59 74.11
N GLN A 281 -49.54 -16.54 73.70
CA GLN A 281 -49.10 -17.70 72.91
C GLN A 281 -48.64 -17.32 71.51
N VAL A 282 -49.32 -16.36 70.86
CA VAL A 282 -48.91 -15.86 69.54
C VAL A 282 -47.60 -15.10 69.63
N GLU A 283 -47.39 -14.32 70.70
CA GLU A 283 -46.13 -13.61 70.95
C GLU A 283 -44.94 -14.57 71.15
N ASN A 284 -45.19 -15.72 71.79
CA ASN A 284 -44.21 -16.77 72.01
C ASN A 284 -43.89 -17.61 70.75
N GLN A 285 -44.74 -17.56 69.71
CA GLN A 285 -44.50 -18.23 68.43
C GLN A 285 -43.68 -17.38 67.43
N LEU A 286 -43.45 -16.11 67.75
CA LEU A 286 -42.62 -15.21 66.96
C LEU A 286 -41.14 -15.45 67.27
N THR A 287 -40.31 -15.45 66.24
CA THR A 287 -38.85 -15.45 66.38
C THR A 287 -38.37 -14.16 67.06
N ASN A 288 -37.16 -14.17 67.63
CA ASN A 288 -36.63 -12.99 68.34
C ASN A 288 -36.49 -11.77 67.40
N GLU A 289 -36.11 -11.98 66.14
CA GLU A 289 -36.03 -10.90 65.13
C GLU A 289 -37.40 -10.31 64.77
N GLU A 290 -38.43 -11.15 64.66
CA GLU A 290 -39.82 -10.71 64.43
C GLU A 290 -40.39 -9.93 65.64
N ARG A 291 -40.03 -10.36 66.87
CA ARG A 291 -40.38 -9.64 68.10
C ARG A 291 -39.72 -8.26 68.16
N ASP A 292 -38.44 -8.16 67.83
CA ASP A 292 -37.70 -6.89 67.83
C ASP A 292 -38.21 -5.92 66.73
N PHE A 293 -38.51 -6.43 65.54
CA PHE A 293 -39.13 -5.63 64.47
C PHE A 293 -40.50 -5.09 64.88
N LEU A 294 -41.37 -5.93 65.45
CA LEU A 294 -42.70 -5.51 65.90
C LEU A 294 -42.65 -4.51 67.07
N GLN A 295 -41.67 -4.63 67.98
CA GLN A 295 -41.45 -3.64 69.04
C GLN A 295 -41.00 -2.28 68.48
N ASN A 296 -40.11 -2.28 67.48
CA ASN A 296 -39.60 -1.06 66.85
C ASN A 296 -40.64 -0.39 65.94
N PHE A 297 -41.36 -1.17 65.13
CA PHE A 297 -42.44 -0.68 64.25
C PHE A 297 -43.61 -0.07 65.04
N ASN A 298 -43.91 -0.61 66.23
CA ASN A 298 -44.96 -0.09 67.09
C ASN A 298 -44.61 1.23 67.78
N ARG A 299 -43.33 1.46 68.13
CA ARG A 299 -42.94 2.68 68.86
C ARG A 299 -43.17 3.95 68.06
N GLU A 300 -42.87 3.94 66.75
CA GLU A 300 -43.05 5.11 65.88
C GLU A 300 -44.50 5.29 65.41
N ASN A 301 -45.22 4.21 65.14
CA ASN A 301 -46.61 4.29 64.63
C ASN A 301 -47.65 4.48 65.74
N ALA A 302 -47.50 3.87 66.92
CA ALA A 302 -48.48 4.01 68.02
C ALA A 302 -48.58 5.46 68.50
N PHE A 303 -47.48 6.22 68.50
CA PHE A 303 -47.47 7.64 68.84
C PHE A 303 -48.23 8.50 67.83
N THR A 304 -48.19 8.11 66.56
CA THR A 304 -48.80 8.85 65.45
C THR A 304 -50.30 8.57 65.37
N VAL A 305 -50.72 7.33 65.59
CA VAL A 305 -52.13 6.90 65.61
C VAL A 305 -52.87 7.39 66.87
N LEU A 306 -52.27 7.30 68.07
CA LEU A 306 -52.89 7.80 69.30
C LEU A 306 -53.17 9.31 69.27
N LYS A 307 -52.35 10.08 68.56
CA LYS A 307 -52.51 11.53 68.41
C LYS A 307 -53.56 11.90 67.35
N ALA A 308 -53.82 11.00 66.40
CA ALA A 308 -54.78 11.21 65.31
C ALA A 308 -56.21 10.78 65.70
N ASP A 309 -56.37 9.66 66.41
CA ASP A 309 -57.69 9.06 66.65
C ASP A 309 -58.37 9.51 67.96
N LEU A 310 -57.62 9.91 68.99
CA LEU A 310 -58.19 10.37 70.26
C LEU A 310 -58.38 11.89 70.30
N LYS A 311 -59.44 12.37 69.66
CA LYS A 311 -59.98 13.74 69.82
C LYS A 311 -60.82 13.91 71.11
N TYR A 312 -60.44 13.27 72.22
CA TYR A 312 -61.12 13.39 73.52
C TYR A 312 -60.17 13.72 74.69
N ASP A 313 -60.74 14.42 75.66
CA ASP A 313 -60.11 15.17 76.75
C ASP A 313 -58.92 14.48 77.46
N SER A 314 -57.83 15.25 77.58
CA SER A 314 -56.52 14.91 78.14
C SER A 314 -56.53 14.27 79.54
N LYS A 315 -57.60 14.41 80.32
CA LYS A 315 -57.71 13.85 81.67
C LYS A 315 -57.90 12.33 81.71
N ILE A 316 -58.63 11.75 80.75
CA ILE A 316 -58.93 10.30 80.74
C ILE A 316 -57.67 9.53 80.28
N SER A 317 -57.03 10.02 79.22
CA SER A 317 -55.78 9.49 78.70
C SER A 317 -54.69 9.48 79.77
N LYS A 318 -54.60 10.57 80.55
CA LYS A 318 -53.65 10.70 81.67
C LYS A 318 -53.96 9.73 82.82
N SER A 319 -55.23 9.55 83.20
CA SER A 319 -55.63 8.58 84.23
C SER A 319 -55.35 7.12 83.85
N LEU A 320 -55.44 6.77 82.56
CA LEU A 320 -55.17 5.42 82.07
C LEU A 320 -53.66 5.10 82.04
N ILE A 321 -52.84 6.11 81.76
CA ILE A 321 -51.38 6.03 81.80
C ILE A 321 -50.88 5.98 83.26
N ASP A 322 -51.41 6.85 84.13
CA ASP A 322 -51.00 6.96 85.55
C ASP A 322 -51.32 5.68 86.35
N LYS A 323 -52.35 4.91 85.96
CA LYS A 323 -52.67 3.59 86.55
C LYS A 323 -51.81 2.43 86.02
N LYS A 324 -50.76 2.69 85.23
CA LYS A 324 -49.84 1.68 84.63
C LYS A 324 -50.51 0.61 83.74
N LEU A 325 -51.73 0.85 83.23
CA LEU A 325 -52.46 -0.11 82.38
C LEU A 325 -51.90 -0.22 80.95
N LEU A 326 -51.11 0.76 80.50
CA LEU A 326 -50.61 0.89 79.13
C LEU A 326 -49.12 0.52 79.00
N THR A 327 -48.72 -0.66 79.49
CA THR A 327 -47.32 -1.09 79.46
C THR A 327 -46.97 -2.15 78.39
N SER A 328 -47.93 -2.64 77.58
CA SER A 328 -47.61 -3.45 76.39
C SER A 328 -48.51 -3.16 75.20
N VAL A 329 -47.91 -3.04 74.00
CA VAL A 329 -48.53 -2.41 72.83
C VAL A 329 -49.67 -3.24 72.20
N ASN A 330 -49.67 -4.57 72.34
CA ASN A 330 -50.82 -5.40 71.96
C ASN A 330 -52.06 -5.11 72.82
N LYS A 331 -51.89 -4.67 74.07
CA LYS A 331 -53.01 -4.27 74.93
C LYS A 331 -53.54 -2.90 74.56
N VAL A 332 -52.78 -2.03 73.91
CA VAL A 332 -53.23 -0.67 73.55
C VAL A 332 -54.33 -0.70 72.50
N PHE A 333 -54.18 -1.48 71.43
CA PHE A 333 -55.22 -1.61 70.39
C PHE A 333 -56.50 -2.23 70.93
N ILE A 334 -56.34 -3.26 71.78
CA ILE A 334 -57.43 -3.93 72.50
C ILE A 334 -58.08 -2.97 73.50
N LEU A 335 -57.32 -2.13 74.20
CA LEU A 335 -57.84 -1.11 75.11
C LEU A 335 -58.53 0.05 74.39
N THR A 336 -58.15 0.40 73.16
CA THR A 336 -58.94 1.33 72.32
C THR A 336 -60.28 0.73 71.94
N GLN A 337 -60.32 -0.55 71.56
CA GLN A 337 -61.57 -1.25 71.24
C GLN A 337 -62.45 -1.43 72.50
N ILE A 338 -61.86 -1.77 73.65
CA ILE A 338 -62.53 -1.84 74.97
C ILE A 338 -62.99 -0.47 75.44
N GLY A 339 -62.18 0.57 75.25
CA GLY A 339 -62.48 1.94 75.67
C GLY A 339 -63.67 2.50 74.89
N VAL A 340 -63.71 2.23 73.57
CA VAL A 340 -64.86 2.54 72.73
C VAL A 340 -66.09 1.73 73.17
N PHE A 341 -65.93 0.43 73.49
CA PHE A 341 -67.01 -0.41 74.00
C PHE A 341 -67.57 0.05 75.36
N TYR A 342 -66.69 0.42 76.29
CA TYR A 342 -67.05 0.91 77.63
C TYR A 342 -67.76 2.27 77.56
N LEU A 343 -67.33 3.16 76.64
CA LEU A 343 -67.99 4.45 76.42
C LEU A 343 -69.37 4.28 75.77
N LEU A 344 -69.50 3.40 74.78
CA LEU A 344 -70.80 3.08 74.15
C LEU A 344 -71.79 2.47 75.16
N PHE A 345 -71.34 1.53 76.00
CA PHE A 345 -72.21 0.93 77.02
C PHE A 345 -72.56 1.89 78.16
N LYS A 346 -71.65 2.79 78.52
CA LYS A 346 -71.92 3.83 79.52
C LYS A 346 -72.99 4.81 79.04
N ASP A 347 -72.96 5.22 77.76
CA ASP A 347 -74.00 6.08 77.18
C ASP A 347 -75.36 5.35 77.06
N ILE A 348 -75.35 4.06 76.70
CA ILE A 348 -76.57 3.24 76.68
C ILE A 348 -77.16 3.06 78.08
N ALA A 349 -76.34 2.84 79.10
CA ALA A 349 -76.78 2.70 80.50
C ALA A 349 -77.28 4.03 81.11
N VAL A 350 -76.83 5.17 80.58
CA VAL A 350 -77.37 6.50 80.93
C VAL A 350 -78.71 6.76 80.27
N HIS A 351 -79.00 6.14 79.11
CA HIS A 351 -80.29 6.24 78.42
C HIS A 351 -81.33 5.19 78.81
N LEU A 352 -80.95 4.15 79.55
CA LEU A 352 -81.85 3.10 80.05
C LEU A 352 -82.24 3.27 81.54
N LYS A 353 -81.84 4.39 82.17
CA LYS A 353 -82.43 4.90 83.42
C LYS A 353 -83.40 6.02 83.08
#